data_AF-A0A967WF62-F1
#
_entry.id   AF-A0A967WF62-F1
#
_cell.length_a   1.000
_cell.length_b   1.000
_cell.length_c   1.000
_cell.angle_alpha   90.00
_cell.angle_beta   90.00
_cell.angle_gamma   90.00
#
_symmetry.space_group_name_H-M   'P 1'
#
loop_
_entity.id
_entity.type
_entity.pdbx_description
1 polymer ?
#
loop_
_entity_poly.entity_id
_entity_poly.type
_entity_poly.pdbx_seq_one_letter_code
_entity_poly.pdbx_strand_id
1 'polypeptide(L)'
;MTAPWHEGSEKAIFSGSVSNAINEGRRRTQLGRVSLQPTDATQAVTDQVAEYFSSELKVRLAQAAVDTDRRKAGYAIGEWAKFASKVPSPVVIPALLEALGCGLVPRYPTVDIAKSLLRAGARIAVPQVVLHIETLLETDTAQWVPNSEWYSVGELAALLVCAVPDELLSKPWAHWYEVWLKFSHEHSVLDACRSGACLRAWDILEPRLTVASRDSRERAAEAMLSSVDAQSFPRLLGHVRSGALFTHVGSLWRLEQLTPKVVSLMRGNQDGTAAFVEACRACPAPEADAYLVQVLESLGVSRETQGEYLLESLDAGRIASMHSPGMSAMRRIFASRCELGQSMYEVLPAACNDLRRALYERAKLDGSPGQLARRFLADLEAGRREGGRPDEEPRHPDASDNREWTRALVTR
;
A
#
# COMPACT_ATOMS: atom_id res chain seq x y z
N MET A 1 -36.59 18.40 7.43
CA MET A 1 -35.26 18.39 8.07
C MET A 1 -34.72 16.98 7.94
N THR A 2 -33.87 16.75 6.94
CA THR A 2 -33.12 15.51 6.78
C THR A 2 -32.12 15.43 7.92
N ALA A 3 -32.06 14.28 8.59
CA ALA A 3 -31.18 14.14 9.72
C ALA A 3 -29.70 14.21 9.27
N PRO A 4 -28.83 14.90 10.00
CA PRO A 4 -27.50 15.32 9.53
C PRO A 4 -26.50 14.18 9.24
N TRP A 5 -26.87 12.93 9.54
CA TRP A 5 -26.09 11.72 9.20
C TRP A 5 -26.32 11.22 7.76
N HIS A 6 -27.18 11.90 6.99
CA HIS A 6 -27.59 11.48 5.64
C HIS A 6 -26.70 11.98 4.48
N GLU A 7 -25.66 12.80 4.70
CA GLU A 7 -24.80 13.29 3.61
C GLU A 7 -23.89 12.22 2.94
N GLY A 8 -24.16 10.93 3.18
CA GLY A 8 -23.51 9.84 2.46
C GLY A 8 -24.36 8.57 2.23
N SER A 9 -25.68 8.64 2.45
CA SER A 9 -26.57 7.60 1.91
C SER A 9 -26.68 7.85 0.41
N GLU A 10 -26.29 6.95 -0.48
CA GLU A 10 -27.21 5.85 -0.77
C GLU A 10 -26.55 4.52 -1.17
N LYS A 11 -25.23 4.42 -1.42
CA LYS A 11 -24.66 3.14 -1.90
C LYS A 11 -23.28 2.69 -1.42
N ALA A 12 -22.49 3.51 -0.71
CA ALA A 12 -21.09 3.17 -0.41
C ALA A 12 -20.73 3.03 1.08
N ILE A 13 -21.43 3.73 1.98
CA ILE A 13 -21.01 3.81 3.40
C ILE A 13 -21.55 2.64 4.23
N PHE A 14 -22.70 2.05 3.86
CA PHE A 14 -23.36 0.99 4.64
C PHE A 14 -23.32 -0.40 3.98
N SER A 15 -22.79 -0.49 2.76
CA SER A 15 -22.54 -1.73 1.98
C SER A 15 -21.05 -2.08 1.90
N GLY A 16 -20.18 -1.29 2.54
CA GLY A 16 -18.73 -1.49 2.50
C GLY A 16 -18.26 -2.69 3.32
N SER A 17 -17.18 -3.31 2.85
CA SER A 17 -16.46 -4.37 3.57
C SER A 17 -15.78 -3.85 4.83
N VAL A 18 -15.34 -4.75 5.71
CA VAL A 18 -14.46 -4.46 6.85
C VAL A 18 -13.31 -3.52 6.47
N SER A 19 -12.66 -3.77 5.32
CA SER A 19 -11.53 -2.97 4.83
C SER A 19 -11.89 -1.51 4.62
N ASN A 20 -13.06 -1.24 4.03
CA ASN A 20 -13.54 0.13 3.82
C ASN A 20 -13.82 0.83 5.15
N ALA A 21 -14.36 0.10 6.13
CA ALA A 21 -14.58 0.65 7.46
C ALA A 21 -13.27 1.04 8.15
N ILE A 22 -12.24 0.18 8.10
CA ILE A 22 -10.93 0.46 8.69
C ILE A 22 -10.27 1.68 8.01
N ASN A 23 -10.33 1.78 6.69
CA ASN A 23 -9.74 2.91 5.96
C ASN A 23 -10.40 4.24 6.31
N GLU A 24 -11.73 4.27 6.41
CA GLU A 24 -12.45 5.46 6.87
C GLU A 24 -12.10 5.82 8.33
N GLY A 25 -11.99 4.82 9.21
CA GLY A 25 -11.53 5.03 10.59
C GLY A 25 -10.12 5.63 10.67
N ARG A 26 -9.20 5.16 9.81
CA ARG A 26 -7.84 5.71 9.68
C ARG A 26 -7.88 7.16 9.18
N ARG A 27 -8.69 7.45 8.16
CA ARG A 27 -8.88 8.82 7.64
C ARG A 27 -9.38 9.76 8.74
N ARG A 28 -10.36 9.33 9.53
CA ARG A 28 -10.86 10.12 10.67
C ARG A 28 -9.80 10.33 11.75
N THR A 29 -9.01 9.31 12.05
CA THR A 29 -7.88 9.42 12.98
C THR A 29 -6.87 10.46 12.50
N GLN A 30 -6.50 10.44 11.22
CA GLN A 30 -5.59 11.41 10.62
C GLN A 30 -6.14 12.84 10.65
N LEU A 31 -7.46 13.00 10.56
CA LEU A 31 -8.14 14.30 10.66
C LEU A 31 -8.40 14.74 12.12
N GLY A 32 -8.05 13.93 13.13
CA GLY A 32 -8.38 14.21 14.53
C GLY A 32 -9.87 14.17 14.84
N ARG A 33 -10.67 13.44 14.04
CA ARG A 33 -12.15 13.39 14.07
C ARG A 33 -12.67 11.99 14.41
N VAL A 34 -12.00 11.29 15.32
CA VAL A 34 -12.39 9.95 15.78
C VAL A 34 -13.75 10.03 16.47
N SER A 35 -14.73 9.30 15.95
CA SER A 35 -16.09 9.23 16.50
C SER A 35 -16.79 10.57 16.62
N LEU A 36 -16.44 11.53 15.77
CA LEU A 36 -17.08 12.85 15.71
C LEU A 36 -17.80 13.04 14.37
N GLN A 37 -18.69 14.02 14.34
CA GLN A 37 -19.22 14.59 13.12
C GLN A 37 -18.08 15.19 12.26
N PRO A 38 -18.28 15.29 10.93
CA PRO A 38 -17.30 15.96 10.06
C PRO A 38 -17.02 17.41 10.48
N THR A 39 -18.00 18.07 11.11
CA THR A 39 -17.90 19.45 11.63
C THR A 39 -18.52 19.55 13.02
N ASP A 40 -18.12 20.57 13.79
CA ASP A 40 -18.60 20.76 15.17
C ASP A 40 -20.03 21.30 15.26
N ALA A 41 -20.61 21.75 14.15
CA ALA A 41 -21.90 22.46 14.12
C ALA A 41 -23.06 21.67 14.76
N THR A 42 -23.02 20.34 14.67
CA THR A 42 -24.09 19.45 15.17
C THR A 42 -23.60 18.46 16.23
N GLN A 43 -22.38 18.60 16.73
CA GLN A 43 -21.78 17.63 17.63
C GLN A 43 -22.55 17.54 18.96
N ALA A 44 -22.90 18.68 19.57
CA ALA A 44 -23.63 18.70 20.85
C ALA A 44 -24.98 17.96 20.79
N VAL A 45 -25.73 18.15 19.69
CA VAL A 45 -27.00 17.42 19.47
C VAL A 45 -26.75 15.94 19.21
N THR A 46 -25.67 15.61 18.49
CA THR A 46 -25.25 14.22 18.24
C THR A 46 -24.91 13.51 19.55
N ASP A 47 -24.22 14.19 20.47
CA ASP A 47 -23.87 13.65 21.77
C ASP A 47 -25.10 13.43 22.66
N GLN A 48 -26.07 14.34 22.67
CA GLN A 48 -27.35 14.13 23.37
C GLN A 48 -28.11 12.90 22.84
N VAL A 49 -28.14 12.71 21.53
CA VAL A 49 -28.74 11.53 20.90
C VAL A 49 -27.96 10.27 21.29
N ALA A 50 -26.64 10.34 21.32
CA ALA A 50 -25.77 9.24 21.75
C ALA A 50 -25.98 8.85 23.22
N GLU A 51 -26.17 9.83 24.11
CA GLU A 51 -26.52 9.61 25.51
C GLU A 51 -27.84 8.86 25.65
N TYR A 52 -28.89 9.28 24.92
CA TYR A 52 -30.18 8.59 24.91
C TYR A 52 -30.04 7.13 24.47
N PHE A 53 -29.37 6.89 23.33
CA PHE A 53 -29.14 5.53 22.85
C PHE A 53 -28.31 4.70 23.83
N SER A 54 -27.29 5.31 24.47
CA SER A 54 -26.48 4.63 25.48
C SER A 54 -27.31 4.22 26.69
N SER A 55 -28.19 5.10 27.20
CA SER A 55 -29.06 4.77 28.34
C SER A 55 -30.06 3.67 28.00
N GLU A 56 -30.71 3.74 26.83
CA GLU A 56 -31.66 2.73 26.40
C GLU A 56 -30.98 1.37 26.21
N LEU A 57 -29.80 1.35 25.59
CA LEU A 57 -29.06 0.10 25.37
C LEU A 57 -28.67 -0.56 26.70
N LYS A 58 -28.29 0.22 27.72
CA LYS A 58 -28.03 -0.29 29.07
C LYS A 58 -29.28 -0.89 29.73
N VAL A 59 -30.44 -0.26 29.56
CA VAL A 59 -31.71 -0.81 30.06
C VAL A 59 -32.02 -2.15 29.37
N ARG A 60 -31.82 -2.25 28.05
CA ARG A 60 -32.01 -3.50 27.30
C ARG A 60 -31.06 -4.60 27.73
N LEU A 61 -29.79 -4.26 27.99
CA LEU A 61 -28.79 -5.19 28.52
C LEU A 61 -29.21 -5.75 29.89
N ALA A 62 -29.67 -4.88 30.80
CA ALA A 62 -30.18 -5.30 32.10
C ALA A 62 -31.43 -6.19 32.00
N GLN A 63 -32.35 -5.87 31.09
CA GLN A 63 -33.54 -6.71 30.82
C GLN A 63 -33.14 -8.09 30.28
N ALA A 64 -32.18 -8.14 29.35
CA ALA A 64 -31.72 -9.38 28.74
C ALA A 64 -31.01 -10.32 29.74
N ALA A 65 -30.41 -9.78 30.80
CA ALA A 65 -29.76 -10.57 31.84
C ALA A 65 -30.74 -11.45 32.64
N VAL A 66 -32.02 -11.07 32.70
CA VAL A 66 -33.09 -11.79 33.41
C VAL A 66 -34.12 -12.44 32.48
N ASP A 67 -34.02 -12.20 31.17
CA ASP A 67 -34.93 -12.76 30.17
C ASP A 67 -34.59 -14.23 29.88
N THR A 68 -35.59 -15.10 29.93
CA THR A 68 -35.44 -16.52 29.61
C THR A 68 -35.45 -16.77 28.10
N ASP A 69 -36.04 -15.88 27.30
CA ASP A 69 -35.99 -15.92 25.83
C ASP A 69 -34.79 -15.15 25.30
N ARG A 70 -33.64 -15.84 25.30
CA ARG A 70 -32.35 -15.28 24.83
C ARG A 70 -32.40 -14.82 23.37
N ARG A 71 -33.24 -15.44 22.52
CA ARG A 71 -33.33 -15.09 21.09
C ARG A 71 -34.01 -13.74 20.93
N LYS A 72 -35.14 -13.54 21.61
CA LYS A 72 -35.87 -12.26 21.62
C LYS A 72 -35.02 -11.15 22.22
N ALA A 73 -34.35 -11.41 23.35
CA ALA A 73 -33.45 -10.48 23.99
C ALA A 73 -32.29 -10.07 23.06
N GLY A 74 -31.65 -11.03 22.40
CA GLY A 74 -30.58 -10.79 21.43
C GLY A 74 -31.02 -9.94 20.23
N TYR A 75 -32.21 -10.19 19.68
CA TYR A 75 -32.75 -9.38 18.59
C TYR A 75 -33.02 -7.93 19.03
N ALA A 76 -33.60 -7.74 20.21
CA ALA A 76 -33.87 -6.41 20.76
C ALA A 76 -32.59 -5.61 21.00
N ILE A 77 -31.56 -6.22 21.62
CA ILE A 77 -30.25 -5.58 21.80
C ILE A 77 -29.61 -5.26 20.45
N GLY A 78 -29.63 -6.22 19.52
CA GLY A 78 -29.01 -6.08 18.21
C GLY A 78 -29.58 -4.91 17.40
N GLU A 79 -30.90 -4.77 17.36
CA GLU A 79 -31.55 -3.65 16.65
C GLU A 79 -31.21 -2.29 17.29
N TRP A 80 -31.29 -2.17 18.62
CA TRP A 80 -30.94 -0.93 19.31
C TRP A 80 -29.47 -0.56 19.14
N ALA A 81 -28.56 -1.52 19.31
CA ALA A 81 -27.14 -1.32 19.11
C ALA A 81 -26.82 -0.94 17.65
N LYS A 82 -27.52 -1.53 16.68
CA LYS A 82 -27.38 -1.16 15.27
C LYS A 82 -27.77 0.30 15.01
N PHE A 83 -28.86 0.81 15.58
CA PHE A 83 -29.21 2.24 15.46
C PHE A 83 -28.19 3.13 16.17
N ALA A 84 -27.83 2.77 17.40
CA ALA A 84 -26.85 3.50 18.21
C ALA A 84 -25.48 3.61 17.50
N SER A 85 -25.04 2.55 16.82
CA SER A 85 -23.76 2.52 16.08
C SER A 85 -23.67 3.49 14.90
N LYS A 86 -24.80 4.03 14.44
CA LYS A 86 -24.83 5.03 13.36
C LYS A 86 -24.61 6.46 13.87
N VAL A 87 -24.57 6.65 15.19
CA VAL A 87 -24.37 7.97 15.80
C VAL A 87 -22.86 8.21 15.99
N PRO A 88 -22.25 9.18 15.27
CA PRO A 88 -20.82 9.45 15.38
C PRO A 88 -20.53 10.28 16.64
N SER A 89 -20.54 9.62 17.79
CA SER A 89 -20.19 10.18 19.09
C SER A 89 -19.36 9.19 19.90
N PRO A 90 -18.33 9.63 20.65
CA PRO A 90 -17.59 8.76 21.55
C PRO A 90 -18.46 8.24 22.70
N VAL A 91 -19.55 8.94 23.05
CA VAL A 91 -20.40 8.63 24.21
C VAL A 91 -21.08 7.27 24.11
N VAL A 92 -21.47 6.86 22.90
CA VAL A 92 -22.21 5.60 22.68
C VAL A 92 -21.31 4.36 22.62
N ILE A 93 -20.00 4.54 22.39
CA ILE A 93 -19.04 3.45 22.15
C ILE A 93 -18.99 2.43 23.30
N PRO A 94 -18.90 2.83 24.58
CA PRO A 94 -18.84 1.86 25.67
C PRO A 94 -20.07 0.95 25.72
N ALA A 95 -21.27 1.51 25.50
CA ALA A 95 -22.51 0.73 25.50
C ALA A 95 -22.59 -0.22 24.30
N LEU A 96 -22.05 0.16 23.13
CA LEU A 96 -21.96 -0.73 21.97
C LEU A 96 -21.01 -1.90 22.22
N LEU A 97 -19.85 -1.65 22.85
CA LEU A 97 -18.89 -2.69 23.20
C LEU A 97 -19.48 -3.65 24.25
N GLU A 98 -20.23 -3.13 25.23
CA GLU A 98 -20.96 -3.94 26.21
C GLU A 98 -22.05 -4.78 25.56
N ALA A 99 -22.82 -4.21 24.63
CA ALA A 99 -23.84 -4.92 23.86
C ALA A 99 -23.25 -6.04 23.01
N LEU A 100 -22.13 -5.82 22.34
CA LEU A 100 -21.43 -6.89 21.61
C LEU A 100 -20.85 -7.94 22.57
N GLY A 101 -20.27 -7.52 23.69
CA GLY A 101 -19.62 -8.39 24.66
C GLY A 101 -20.57 -9.27 25.50
N CYS A 102 -21.88 -9.00 25.47
CA CYS A 102 -22.87 -9.79 26.22
C CYS A 102 -23.14 -11.18 25.62
N GLY A 103 -22.66 -11.44 24.40
CA GLY A 103 -22.77 -12.76 23.75
C GLY A 103 -24.13 -13.07 23.11
N LEU A 104 -25.06 -12.11 23.10
CA LEU A 104 -26.44 -12.34 22.63
C LEU A 104 -26.73 -11.77 21.24
N VAL A 105 -25.90 -10.85 20.75
CA VAL A 105 -26.18 -10.12 19.51
C VAL A 105 -25.96 -11.04 18.29
N PRO A 106 -26.95 -11.21 17.40
CA PRO A 106 -26.80 -12.10 16.25
C PRO A 106 -25.71 -11.64 15.27
N ARG A 107 -25.35 -12.53 14.32
CA ARG A 107 -24.31 -12.28 13.30
C ARG A 107 -24.45 -10.97 12.54
N TYR A 108 -25.59 -10.73 11.88
CA TYR A 108 -25.75 -9.55 11.02
C TYR A 108 -25.61 -8.22 11.79
N PRO A 109 -26.32 -8.01 12.92
CA PRO A 109 -26.08 -6.83 13.75
C PRO A 109 -24.65 -6.73 14.26
N THR A 110 -24.01 -7.85 14.62
CA THR A 110 -22.60 -7.86 15.07
C THR A 110 -21.68 -7.28 13.99
N VAL A 111 -21.82 -7.73 12.73
CA VAL A 111 -21.06 -7.19 11.59
C VAL A 111 -21.31 -5.70 11.40
N ASP A 112 -22.57 -5.25 11.43
CA ASP A 112 -22.92 -3.84 11.23
C ASP A 112 -22.35 -2.93 12.32
N ILE A 113 -22.45 -3.34 13.59
CA ILE A 113 -21.94 -2.59 14.74
C ILE A 113 -20.42 -2.54 14.70
N ALA A 114 -19.76 -3.69 14.50
CA ALA A 114 -18.30 -3.77 14.44
C ALA A 114 -17.72 -2.89 13.32
N LYS A 115 -18.30 -2.94 12.11
CA LYS A 115 -17.91 -2.06 11.01
C LYS A 115 -18.13 -0.59 11.35
N SER A 116 -19.21 -0.25 12.04
CA SER A 116 -19.49 1.14 12.41
C SER A 116 -18.51 1.66 13.46
N LEU A 117 -18.10 0.81 14.43
CA LEU A 117 -17.03 1.11 15.38
C LEU A 117 -15.69 1.35 14.66
N LEU A 118 -15.30 0.44 13.75
CA LEU A 118 -14.07 0.61 12.95
C LEU A 118 -14.13 1.89 12.10
N ARG A 119 -15.28 2.17 11.47
CA ARG A 119 -15.50 3.39 10.69
C ARG A 119 -15.37 4.65 11.54
N ALA A 120 -15.81 4.61 12.79
CA ALA A 120 -15.64 5.71 13.72
C ALA A 120 -14.18 5.91 14.15
N GLY A 121 -13.29 4.96 13.86
CA GLY A 121 -11.88 4.96 14.29
C GLY A 121 -11.66 4.25 15.63
N ALA A 122 -12.68 3.58 16.17
CA ALA A 122 -12.54 2.76 17.37
C ALA A 122 -11.86 1.43 17.05
N ARG A 123 -11.17 0.85 18.05
CA ARG A 123 -10.52 -0.47 17.94
C ARG A 123 -11.38 -1.53 18.60
N ILE A 124 -11.43 -2.72 18.00
CA ILE A 124 -12.04 -3.91 18.61
C ILE A 124 -10.96 -4.56 19.50
N ALA A 125 -10.87 -4.10 20.74
CA ALA A 125 -9.85 -4.53 21.70
C ALA A 125 -10.44 -5.04 23.02
N VAL A 126 -11.74 -5.33 23.06
CA VAL A 126 -12.43 -5.87 24.24
C VAL A 126 -12.50 -7.39 24.11
N PRO A 127 -11.89 -8.17 25.03
CA PRO A 127 -11.83 -9.64 24.91
C PRO A 127 -13.20 -10.29 24.71
N GLN A 128 -14.24 -9.78 25.37
CA GLN A 128 -15.57 -10.40 25.32
C GLN A 128 -16.26 -10.18 23.97
N VAL A 129 -15.93 -9.09 23.28
CA VAL A 129 -16.40 -8.83 21.92
C VAL A 129 -15.72 -9.80 20.94
N VAL A 130 -14.41 -10.04 21.12
CA VAL A 130 -13.66 -10.98 20.29
C VAL A 130 -14.18 -12.40 20.49
N LEU A 131 -14.35 -12.83 21.74
CA LEU A 131 -14.92 -14.14 22.08
C LEU A 131 -16.31 -14.34 21.47
N HIS A 132 -17.17 -13.31 21.48
CA HIS A 132 -18.49 -13.35 20.85
C HIS A 132 -18.40 -13.57 19.33
N ILE A 133 -17.50 -12.83 18.66
CA ILE A 133 -17.27 -12.99 17.20
C ILE A 133 -16.76 -14.41 16.88
N GLU A 134 -15.80 -14.92 17.65
CA GLU A 134 -15.27 -16.28 17.48
C GLU A 134 -16.38 -17.32 17.70
N THR A 135 -17.22 -17.17 18.72
CA THR A 135 -18.35 -18.07 19.01
C THR A 135 -19.36 -18.11 17.86
N LEU A 136 -19.68 -16.95 17.27
CA LEU A 136 -20.57 -16.88 16.10
C LEU A 136 -19.97 -17.62 14.91
N LEU A 137 -18.68 -17.42 14.61
CA LEU A 137 -17.99 -18.11 13.53
C LEU A 137 -17.94 -19.62 13.74
N GLU A 138 -17.64 -20.09 14.94
CA GLU A 138 -17.60 -21.52 15.23
C GLU A 138 -18.97 -22.17 15.10
N THR A 139 -20.02 -21.50 15.60
CA THR A 139 -21.40 -22.01 15.51
C THR A 139 -21.86 -22.09 14.06
N ASP A 140 -21.56 -21.05 13.27
CA ASP A 140 -21.97 -20.97 11.86
C ASP A 140 -21.19 -21.95 10.98
N THR A 141 -19.89 -22.10 11.21
CA THR A 141 -19.04 -22.99 10.40
C THR A 141 -19.25 -24.48 10.73
N ALA A 142 -19.81 -24.79 11.90
CA ALA A 142 -20.25 -26.14 12.27
C ALA A 142 -21.56 -26.56 11.59
N GLN A 143 -22.33 -25.60 11.06
CA GLN A 143 -23.61 -25.83 10.39
C GLN A 143 -23.48 -25.63 8.87
N TRP A 144 -24.43 -26.18 8.10
CA TRP A 144 -24.50 -25.85 6.68
C TRP A 144 -24.95 -24.40 6.50
N VAL A 145 -24.10 -23.57 5.89
CA VAL A 145 -24.38 -22.14 5.65
C VAL A 145 -24.81 -21.93 4.19
N PRO A 146 -26.02 -21.39 3.94
CA PRO A 146 -26.45 -21.05 2.59
C PRO A 146 -25.52 -20.01 1.94
N ASN A 147 -25.33 -20.10 0.62
CA ASN A 147 -24.48 -19.15 -0.13
C ASN A 147 -24.87 -17.68 0.09
N SER A 148 -26.15 -17.38 0.34
CA SER A 148 -26.64 -16.03 0.64
C SER A 148 -26.06 -15.44 1.93
N GLU A 149 -25.56 -16.27 2.84
CA GLU A 149 -25.06 -15.85 4.14
C GLU A 149 -23.53 -15.84 4.21
N TRP A 150 -22.84 -16.37 3.20
CA TRP A 150 -21.37 -16.47 3.14
C TRP A 150 -20.71 -15.11 3.34
N TYR A 151 -21.29 -14.06 2.76
CA TYR A 151 -20.77 -12.70 2.92
C TYR A 151 -20.62 -12.31 4.40
N SER A 152 -21.64 -12.55 5.23
CA SER A 152 -21.60 -12.16 6.64
C SER A 152 -20.61 -12.99 7.47
N VAL A 153 -20.41 -14.26 7.14
CA VAL A 153 -19.39 -15.12 7.74
C VAL A 153 -17.98 -14.65 7.33
N GLY A 154 -17.81 -14.33 6.05
CA GLY A 154 -16.57 -13.76 5.52
C GLY A 154 -16.20 -12.43 6.18
N GLU A 155 -17.17 -11.55 6.41
CA GLU A 155 -16.95 -10.27 7.10
C GLU A 155 -16.57 -10.46 8.58
N LEU A 156 -17.20 -11.41 9.30
CA LEU A 156 -16.76 -11.74 10.67
C LEU A 156 -15.32 -12.26 10.70
N ALA A 157 -14.96 -13.16 9.79
CA ALA A 157 -13.59 -13.66 9.70
C ALA A 157 -12.60 -12.54 9.32
N ALA A 158 -12.99 -11.64 8.40
CA ALA A 158 -12.21 -10.47 8.04
C ALA A 158 -11.99 -9.53 9.23
N LEU A 159 -12.96 -9.37 10.15
CA LEU A 159 -12.77 -8.57 11.37
C LEU A 159 -11.62 -9.13 12.23
N LEU A 160 -11.62 -10.44 12.48
CA LEU A 160 -10.59 -11.09 13.29
C LEU A 160 -9.20 -10.98 12.66
N VAL A 161 -9.11 -11.16 11.34
CA VAL A 161 -7.82 -11.11 10.61
C VAL A 161 -7.32 -9.67 10.43
N CYS A 162 -8.20 -8.73 10.12
CA CYS A 162 -7.81 -7.38 9.71
C CYS A 162 -7.71 -6.39 10.87
N ALA A 163 -8.47 -6.57 11.96
CA ALA A 163 -8.67 -5.53 12.97
C ALA A 163 -8.39 -5.96 14.42
N VAL A 164 -8.31 -7.25 14.72
CA VAL A 164 -8.11 -7.75 16.09
C VAL A 164 -6.62 -8.11 16.32
N PRO A 165 -5.99 -7.65 17.41
CA PRO A 165 -4.64 -8.06 17.80
C PRO A 165 -4.53 -9.55 18.15
N ASP A 166 -3.36 -10.15 17.95
CA ASP A 166 -3.15 -11.60 18.15
C ASP A 166 -3.34 -12.01 19.61
N GLU A 167 -3.04 -11.11 20.55
CA GLU A 167 -3.12 -11.38 22.00
C GLU A 167 -4.56 -11.59 22.50
N LEU A 168 -5.56 -11.21 21.68
CA LEU A 168 -6.98 -11.35 22.01
C LEU A 168 -7.64 -12.56 21.35
N LEU A 169 -6.99 -13.19 20.37
CA LEU A 169 -7.56 -14.32 19.64
C LEU A 169 -7.35 -15.62 20.42
N SER A 170 -8.39 -16.47 20.49
CA SER A 170 -8.27 -17.79 21.12
C SER A 170 -7.53 -18.81 20.24
N LYS A 171 -7.47 -18.54 18.93
CA LYS A 171 -6.77 -19.33 17.92
C LYS A 171 -5.84 -18.44 17.09
N PRO A 172 -4.79 -19.00 16.46
CA PRO A 172 -3.92 -18.21 15.59
C PRO A 172 -4.70 -17.52 14.47
N TRP A 173 -4.33 -16.29 14.10
CA TRP A 173 -5.00 -15.53 13.03
C TRP A 173 -5.09 -16.32 11.71
N ALA A 174 -4.12 -17.21 11.44
CA ALA A 174 -4.09 -18.09 10.28
C ALA A 174 -5.32 -19.02 10.20
N HIS A 175 -5.84 -19.47 11.35
CA HIS A 175 -7.09 -20.24 11.40
C HIS A 175 -8.27 -19.42 10.85
N TRP A 176 -8.40 -18.17 11.31
CA TRP A 176 -9.46 -17.28 10.87
C TRP A 176 -9.27 -16.83 9.41
N TYR A 177 -8.02 -16.77 8.93
CA TYR A 177 -7.70 -16.53 7.53
C TYR A 177 -8.21 -17.65 6.61
N GLU A 178 -8.07 -18.92 7.00
CA GLU A 178 -8.64 -20.05 6.25
C GLU A 178 -10.17 -19.97 6.15
N VAL A 179 -10.82 -19.62 7.25
CA VAL A 179 -12.27 -19.36 7.28
C VAL A 179 -12.62 -18.22 6.33
N TRP A 180 -11.87 -17.13 6.36
CA TRP A 180 -12.09 -15.99 5.47
C TRP A 180 -11.98 -16.39 4.00
N LEU A 181 -10.94 -17.15 3.61
CA LEU A 181 -10.77 -17.65 2.25
C LEU A 181 -11.91 -18.58 1.80
N LYS A 182 -12.49 -19.36 2.71
CA LYS A 182 -13.61 -20.25 2.40
C LYS A 182 -14.90 -19.49 2.10
N PHE A 183 -15.14 -18.37 2.79
CA PHE A 183 -16.39 -17.60 2.72
C PHE A 183 -16.25 -16.23 2.03
N SER A 184 -15.13 -15.98 1.34
CA SER A 184 -14.91 -14.76 0.57
C SER A 184 -14.18 -15.05 -0.73
N HIS A 185 -14.38 -14.17 -1.71
CA HIS A 185 -13.62 -14.26 -2.94
C HIS A 185 -12.17 -13.81 -2.72
N GLU A 186 -11.24 -14.46 -3.41
CA GLU A 186 -9.80 -14.15 -3.34
C GLU A 186 -9.51 -12.67 -3.63
N HIS A 187 -10.20 -12.07 -4.61
CA HIS A 187 -10.03 -10.66 -4.94
C HIS A 187 -10.39 -9.75 -3.76
N SER A 188 -11.41 -10.08 -2.97
CA SER A 188 -11.81 -9.28 -1.80
C SER A 188 -10.75 -9.30 -0.70
N VAL A 189 -10.07 -10.44 -0.53
CA VAL A 189 -8.93 -10.59 0.39
C VAL A 189 -7.74 -9.75 -0.08
N LEU A 190 -7.42 -9.82 -1.37
CA LEU A 190 -6.33 -9.03 -1.95
C LEU A 190 -6.61 -7.52 -1.88
N ASP A 191 -7.86 -7.10 -2.15
CA ASP A 191 -8.27 -5.69 -2.04
C ASP A 191 -8.17 -5.18 -0.60
N ALA A 192 -8.56 -6.01 0.38
CA ALA A 192 -8.40 -5.71 1.79
C ALA A 192 -6.93 -5.47 2.16
N CYS A 193 -6.03 -6.37 1.73
CA CYS A 193 -4.60 -6.23 1.95
C CYS A 193 -4.04 -5.00 1.23
N ARG A 194 -4.35 -4.82 -0.06
CA ARG A 194 -3.90 -3.69 -0.91
C ARG A 194 -4.22 -2.34 -0.28
N SER A 195 -5.41 -2.20 0.30
CA SER A 195 -5.86 -0.96 0.89
C SER A 195 -5.10 -0.56 2.17
N GLY A 196 -4.27 -1.46 2.71
CA GLY A 196 -3.56 -1.27 3.97
C GLY A 196 -4.48 -1.36 5.19
N ALA A 197 -5.72 -1.83 5.04
CA ALA A 197 -6.69 -2.01 6.11
C ALA A 197 -6.45 -3.29 6.93
N CYS A 198 -5.68 -4.25 6.41
CA CYS A 198 -5.44 -5.52 7.08
C CYS A 198 -4.15 -5.48 7.92
N LEU A 199 -4.27 -5.72 9.23
CA LEU A 199 -3.13 -5.85 10.15
C LEU A 199 -2.13 -6.94 9.74
N ARG A 200 -2.58 -7.97 9.02
CA ARG A 200 -1.79 -9.11 8.56
C ARG A 200 -1.53 -9.08 7.05
N ALA A 201 -1.67 -7.91 6.40
CA ALA A 201 -1.59 -7.78 4.94
C ALA A 201 -0.32 -8.44 4.36
N TRP A 202 0.84 -8.16 4.94
CA TRP A 202 2.11 -8.69 4.44
C TRP A 202 2.27 -10.19 4.68
N ASP A 203 1.79 -10.70 5.82
CA ASP A 203 1.83 -12.14 6.12
C ASP A 203 0.91 -12.96 5.21
N ILE A 204 -0.16 -12.33 4.72
CA ILE A 204 -1.07 -12.91 3.72
C ILE A 204 -0.48 -12.84 2.31
N LEU A 205 0.17 -11.73 1.96
CA LEU A 205 0.63 -11.47 0.60
C LEU A 205 1.94 -12.19 0.26
N GLU A 206 2.89 -12.30 1.20
CA GLU A 206 4.19 -12.92 0.94
C GLU A 206 4.12 -14.39 0.49
N PRO A 207 3.35 -15.29 1.13
CA PRO A 207 3.24 -16.68 0.68
C PRO A 207 2.64 -16.81 -0.72
N ARG A 208 1.83 -15.81 -1.14
CA ARG A 208 1.20 -15.81 -2.46
C ARG A 208 2.20 -15.51 -3.58
N LEU A 209 3.34 -14.88 -3.28
CA LEU A 209 4.40 -14.64 -4.25
C LEU A 209 5.06 -15.94 -4.76
N THR A 210 5.02 -17.01 -3.97
CA THR A 210 5.70 -18.28 -4.30
C THR A 210 4.75 -19.37 -4.77
N VAL A 211 3.56 -19.47 -4.17
CA VAL A 211 2.65 -20.63 -4.38
C VAL A 211 1.54 -20.36 -5.41
N ALA A 212 1.27 -19.10 -5.77
CA ALA A 212 0.10 -18.75 -6.58
C ALA A 212 0.35 -18.75 -8.10
N SER A 213 -0.75 -18.70 -8.87
CA SER A 213 -0.71 -18.48 -10.32
C SER A 213 0.03 -17.18 -10.67
N ARG A 214 0.51 -17.03 -11.91
CA ARG A 214 1.23 -15.81 -12.32
C ARG A 214 0.39 -14.53 -12.09
N ASP A 215 -0.89 -14.54 -12.46
CA ASP A 215 -1.80 -13.40 -12.24
C ASP A 215 -1.98 -13.08 -10.74
N SER A 216 -2.15 -14.11 -9.89
CA SER A 216 -2.28 -13.90 -8.44
C SER A 216 -0.97 -13.38 -7.82
N ARG A 217 0.20 -13.82 -8.31
CA ARG A 217 1.51 -13.29 -7.90
C ARG A 217 1.68 -11.81 -8.25
N GLU A 218 1.30 -11.41 -9.47
CA GLU A 218 1.36 -10.01 -9.90
C GLU A 218 0.45 -9.12 -9.05
N ARG A 219 -0.79 -9.55 -8.80
CA ARG A 219 -1.72 -8.81 -7.93
C ARG A 219 -1.27 -8.74 -6.48
N ALA A 220 -0.64 -9.80 -5.97
CA ALA A 220 -0.11 -9.82 -4.61
C ALA A 220 1.06 -8.84 -4.47
N ALA A 221 1.99 -8.81 -5.42
CA ALA A 221 3.11 -7.88 -5.40
C ALA A 221 2.65 -6.41 -5.49
N GLU A 222 1.65 -6.13 -6.33
CA GLU A 222 1.01 -4.81 -6.40
C GLU A 222 0.34 -4.43 -5.07
N ALA A 223 -0.37 -5.38 -4.44
CA ALA A 223 -0.99 -5.18 -3.15
C ALA A 223 0.03 -4.92 -2.03
N MET A 224 1.20 -5.56 -2.06
CA MET A 224 2.29 -5.32 -1.09
C MET A 224 2.81 -3.89 -1.19
N LEU A 225 3.11 -3.44 -2.41
CA LEU A 225 3.57 -2.08 -2.66
C LEU A 225 2.50 -1.03 -2.34
N SER A 226 1.23 -1.34 -2.60
CA SER A 226 0.12 -0.43 -2.27
C SER A 226 -0.18 -0.39 -0.78
N SER A 227 0.19 -1.42 -0.01
CA SER A 227 -0.08 -1.52 1.43
C SER A 227 1.12 -1.21 2.31
N VAL A 228 2.31 -0.98 1.72
CA VAL A 228 3.54 -0.71 2.47
C VAL A 228 3.37 0.45 3.44
N ASP A 229 3.88 0.28 4.65
CA ASP A 229 3.93 1.31 5.69
C ASP A 229 5.30 1.29 6.39
N ALA A 230 5.46 2.09 7.45
CA ALA A 230 6.73 2.16 8.16
C ALA A 230 7.16 0.83 8.81
N GLN A 231 6.21 -0.02 9.21
CA GLN A 231 6.49 -1.31 9.84
C GLN A 231 6.89 -2.35 8.80
N SER A 232 6.26 -2.35 7.63
CA SER A 232 6.52 -3.32 6.57
C SER A 232 7.62 -2.89 5.59
N PHE A 233 8.07 -1.64 5.64
CA PHE A 233 9.14 -1.13 4.78
C PHE A 233 10.44 -1.96 4.83
N PRO A 234 10.95 -2.43 5.99
CA PRO A 234 12.12 -3.30 6.02
C PRO A 234 11.91 -4.64 5.29
N ARG A 235 10.68 -5.19 5.32
CA ARG A 235 10.34 -6.40 4.54
C ARG A 235 10.36 -6.10 3.04
N LEU A 236 9.83 -4.94 2.61
CA LEU A 236 9.92 -4.49 1.22
C LEU A 236 11.39 -4.46 0.75
N LEU A 237 12.28 -3.90 1.55
CA LEU A 237 13.72 -3.86 1.23
C LEU A 237 14.32 -5.26 1.06
N GLY A 238 13.86 -6.24 1.85
CA GLY A 238 14.22 -7.65 1.67
C GLY A 238 13.82 -8.20 0.30
N HIS A 239 12.60 -7.89 -0.16
CA HIS A 239 12.10 -8.31 -1.49
C HIS A 239 12.77 -7.57 -2.66
N VAL A 240 13.18 -6.31 -2.45
CA VAL A 240 14.02 -5.59 -3.40
C VAL A 240 15.38 -6.27 -3.50
N ARG A 241 16.04 -6.50 -2.35
CA ARG A 241 17.38 -7.11 -2.28
C ARG A 241 17.44 -8.50 -2.90
N SER A 242 16.40 -9.32 -2.73
CA SER A 242 16.37 -10.66 -3.31
C SER A 242 16.00 -10.70 -4.80
N GLY A 243 15.52 -9.58 -5.37
CA GLY A 243 14.96 -9.53 -6.71
C GLY A 243 13.54 -10.09 -6.84
N ALA A 244 12.94 -10.56 -5.74
CA ALA A 244 11.59 -11.12 -5.73
C ALA A 244 10.56 -10.08 -6.20
N LEU A 245 10.70 -8.83 -5.78
CA LEU A 245 9.78 -7.76 -6.17
C LEU A 245 9.70 -7.62 -7.70
N PHE A 246 10.85 -7.54 -8.36
CA PHE A 246 10.93 -7.34 -9.81
C PHE A 246 10.45 -8.55 -10.60
N THR A 247 10.70 -9.76 -10.07
CA THR A 247 10.23 -11.01 -10.66
C THR A 247 8.70 -11.10 -10.68
N HIS A 248 8.03 -10.55 -9.67
CA HIS A 248 6.59 -10.74 -9.48
C HIS A 248 5.71 -9.58 -9.96
N VAL A 249 6.19 -8.32 -9.99
CA VAL A 249 5.36 -7.18 -10.44
C VAL A 249 5.15 -7.15 -11.97
N GLY A 250 6.06 -7.78 -12.72
CA GLY A 250 5.93 -8.02 -14.16
C GLY A 250 6.30 -6.84 -15.07
N SER A 251 6.36 -5.59 -14.57
CA SER A 251 6.90 -4.46 -15.34
C SER A 251 7.37 -3.27 -14.48
N LEU A 252 8.36 -2.53 -14.99
CA LEU A 252 8.86 -1.28 -14.39
C LEU A 252 7.77 -0.19 -14.35
N TRP A 253 6.94 -0.09 -15.39
CA TRP A 253 5.86 0.89 -15.44
C TRP A 253 4.88 0.77 -14.25
N ARG A 254 4.58 -0.46 -13.79
CA ARG A 254 3.74 -0.66 -12.60
C ARG A 254 4.45 -0.20 -11.32
N LEU A 255 5.75 -0.46 -11.21
CA LEU A 255 6.57 0.04 -10.09
C LEU A 255 6.60 1.57 -10.07
N GLU A 256 6.69 2.21 -11.23
CA GLU A 256 6.69 3.68 -11.37
C GLU A 256 5.45 4.30 -10.72
N GLN A 257 4.25 3.73 -10.94
CA GLN A 257 3.00 4.22 -10.34
C GLN A 257 2.99 4.19 -8.80
N LEU A 258 3.83 3.34 -8.20
CA LEU A 258 3.89 3.10 -6.76
C LEU A 258 5.06 3.85 -6.09
N THR A 259 5.92 4.48 -6.90
CA THR A 259 7.05 5.32 -6.46
C THR A 259 6.67 6.39 -5.43
N PRO A 260 5.58 7.17 -5.61
CA PRO A 260 5.25 8.24 -4.65
C PRO A 260 5.06 7.73 -3.22
N LYS A 261 4.51 6.52 -3.07
CA LYS A 261 4.28 5.90 -1.76
C LYS A 261 5.59 5.44 -1.13
N VAL A 262 6.48 4.82 -1.89
CA VAL A 262 7.82 4.41 -1.43
C VAL A 262 8.64 5.64 -1.02
N VAL A 263 8.63 6.70 -1.82
CA VAL A 263 9.30 7.98 -1.54
C VAL A 263 8.79 8.62 -0.26
N SER A 264 7.47 8.62 -0.04
CA SER A 264 6.86 9.14 1.20
C SER A 264 7.40 8.42 2.44
N LEU A 265 7.52 7.09 2.39
CA LEU A 265 8.07 6.30 3.49
C LEU A 265 9.57 6.56 3.70
N MET A 266 10.33 6.71 2.63
CA MET A 266 11.77 7.02 2.72
C MET A 266 11.99 8.40 3.34
N ARG A 267 11.18 9.41 3.00
CA ARG A 267 11.26 10.74 3.62
C ARG A 267 10.91 10.72 5.11
N GLY A 268 10.06 9.80 5.54
CA GLY A 268 9.70 9.58 6.94
C GLY A 268 10.73 8.79 7.75
N ASN A 269 11.80 8.27 7.13
CA ASN A 269 12.80 7.42 7.76
C ASN A 269 14.21 7.96 7.47
N GLN A 270 14.95 8.34 8.51
CA GLN A 270 16.28 8.99 8.40
C GLN A 270 17.26 8.20 7.51
N ASP A 271 17.23 6.87 7.56
CA ASP A 271 18.12 6.00 6.77
C ASP A 271 17.41 5.32 5.59
N GLY A 272 16.15 5.67 5.32
CA GLY A 272 15.31 5.00 4.32
C GLY A 272 15.90 5.04 2.91
N THR A 273 16.50 6.17 2.54
CA THR A 273 17.16 6.33 1.23
C THR A 273 18.40 5.46 1.10
N ALA A 274 19.29 5.50 2.08
CA ALA A 274 20.51 4.69 2.06
C ALA A 274 20.17 3.19 2.06
N ALA A 275 19.22 2.75 2.89
CA ALA A 275 18.81 1.36 2.96
C ALA A 275 18.18 0.85 1.65
N PHE A 276 17.43 1.70 0.94
CA PHE A 276 16.86 1.37 -0.37
C PHE A 276 17.93 1.27 -1.47
N VAL A 277 18.88 2.21 -1.49
CA VAL A 277 20.04 2.15 -2.41
C VAL A 277 20.81 0.85 -2.21
N GLU A 278 21.14 0.49 -0.96
CA GLU A 278 21.83 -0.76 -0.65
C GLU A 278 21.04 -2.01 -1.05
N ALA A 279 19.72 -1.99 -0.89
CA ALA A 279 18.86 -3.08 -1.35
C ALA A 279 18.92 -3.22 -2.88
N CYS A 280 18.89 -2.12 -3.63
CA CYS A 280 19.04 -2.14 -5.09
C CYS A 280 20.44 -2.59 -5.53
N ARG A 281 21.51 -2.16 -4.86
CA ARG A 281 22.89 -2.58 -5.17
C ARG A 281 23.10 -4.09 -5.06
N ALA A 282 22.48 -4.69 -4.04
CA ALA A 282 22.56 -6.12 -3.77
C ALA A 282 21.56 -6.95 -4.60
N CYS A 283 20.66 -6.30 -5.34
CA CYS A 283 19.64 -6.97 -6.13
C CYS A 283 20.22 -7.57 -7.42
N PRO A 284 19.96 -8.85 -7.73
CA PRO A 284 20.42 -9.46 -8.98
C PRO A 284 19.58 -9.06 -10.20
N ALA A 285 18.38 -8.49 -10.01
CA ALA A 285 17.48 -8.13 -11.09
C ALA A 285 17.94 -6.82 -11.79
N PRO A 286 18.10 -6.80 -13.13
CA PRO A 286 18.59 -5.63 -13.86
C PRO A 286 17.63 -4.44 -13.84
N GLU A 287 16.35 -4.67 -13.53
CA GLU A 287 15.34 -3.63 -13.33
C GLU A 287 15.61 -2.78 -12.08
N ALA A 288 16.36 -3.29 -11.11
CA ALA A 288 16.59 -2.61 -9.83
C ALA A 288 17.34 -1.29 -9.99
N ASP A 289 18.34 -1.23 -10.87
CA ASP A 289 19.10 -0.01 -11.15
C ASP A 289 18.22 1.07 -11.78
N ALA A 290 17.36 0.67 -12.73
CA ALA A 290 16.44 1.59 -13.40
C ALA A 290 15.38 2.13 -12.44
N TYR A 291 14.82 1.26 -11.60
CA TYR A 291 13.84 1.66 -10.61
C TYR A 291 14.45 2.54 -9.52
N LEU A 292 15.71 2.28 -9.10
CA LEU A 292 16.38 3.15 -8.15
C LEU A 292 16.50 4.57 -8.68
N VAL A 293 16.95 4.76 -9.92
CA VAL A 293 17.08 6.09 -10.53
C VAL A 293 15.74 6.82 -10.56
N GLN A 294 14.64 6.12 -10.86
CA GLN A 294 13.29 6.68 -10.78
C GLN A 294 12.92 7.17 -9.37
N VAL A 295 13.24 6.37 -8.35
CA VAL A 295 12.98 6.70 -6.95
C VAL A 295 13.82 7.90 -6.52
N LEU A 296 15.11 7.93 -6.89
CA LEU A 296 16.03 9.05 -6.62
C LEU A 296 15.58 10.34 -7.31
N GLU A 297 15.12 10.26 -8.57
CA GLU A 297 14.53 11.39 -9.29
C GLU A 297 13.31 11.94 -8.54
N SER A 298 12.42 11.06 -8.07
CA SER A 298 11.23 11.45 -7.31
C SER A 298 11.55 12.01 -5.92
N LEU A 299 12.70 11.66 -5.37
CA LEU A 299 13.24 12.25 -4.14
C LEU A 299 13.87 13.64 -4.37
N GLY A 300 14.10 14.04 -5.62
CA GLY A 300 14.79 15.29 -5.97
C GLY A 300 16.32 15.18 -5.89
N VAL A 301 16.88 13.98 -5.95
CA VAL A 301 18.32 13.75 -6.01
C VAL A 301 18.84 14.25 -7.36
N SER A 302 20.00 14.91 -7.37
CA SER A 302 20.56 15.50 -8.59
C SER A 302 20.90 14.45 -9.65
N ARG A 303 20.91 14.88 -10.91
CA ARG A 303 21.23 14.00 -12.05
C ARG A 303 22.67 13.49 -11.99
N GLU A 304 23.57 14.29 -11.43
CA GLU A 304 24.97 13.92 -11.22
C GLU A 304 25.05 12.70 -10.31
N THR A 305 24.40 12.73 -9.14
CA THR A 305 24.39 11.62 -8.18
C THR A 305 23.66 10.40 -8.73
N GLN A 306 22.57 10.58 -9.47
CA GLN A 306 21.91 9.47 -10.18
C GLN A 306 22.85 8.82 -11.21
N GLY A 307 23.63 9.65 -11.93
CA GLY A 307 24.63 9.21 -12.89
C GLY A 307 25.78 8.45 -12.25
N GLU A 308 26.30 8.92 -11.12
CA GLU A 308 27.32 8.23 -10.33
C GLU A 308 26.88 6.82 -9.94
N TYR A 309 25.63 6.65 -9.52
CA TYR A 309 25.08 5.33 -9.22
C TYR A 309 25.06 4.43 -10.46
N LEU A 310 24.58 4.91 -11.60
CA LEU A 310 24.54 4.10 -12.82
C LEU A 310 25.94 3.76 -13.36
N LEU A 311 26.93 4.65 -13.17
CA LEU A 311 28.33 4.37 -13.46
C LEU A 311 28.87 3.25 -12.58
N GLU A 312 28.57 3.28 -11.27
CA GLU A 312 28.89 2.19 -10.36
C GLU A 312 28.24 0.88 -10.81
N SER A 313 26.97 0.90 -11.21
CA SER A 313 26.28 -0.29 -11.74
C SER A 313 26.88 -0.80 -13.05
N LEU A 314 27.37 0.10 -13.91
CA LEU A 314 28.11 -0.26 -15.12
C LEU A 314 29.44 -0.94 -14.79
N ASP A 315 30.21 -0.37 -13.86
CA ASP A 315 31.51 -0.90 -13.45
C ASP A 315 31.38 -2.24 -12.73
N ALA A 316 30.32 -2.42 -11.94
CA ALA A 316 29.97 -3.68 -11.28
C ALA A 316 29.41 -4.73 -12.25
N GLY A 317 29.19 -4.39 -13.53
CA GLY A 317 28.66 -5.31 -14.54
C GLY A 317 27.16 -5.61 -14.42
N ARG A 318 26.41 -4.88 -13.58
CA ARG A 318 24.94 -5.00 -13.46
C ARG A 318 24.23 -4.52 -14.73
N ILE A 319 24.83 -3.54 -15.43
CA ILE A 319 24.38 -3.09 -16.75
C ILE A 319 25.06 -3.96 -17.82
N ALA A 320 24.41 -5.07 -18.20
CA ALA A 320 25.02 -6.08 -19.06
C ALA A 320 24.92 -5.78 -20.58
N SER A 321 24.03 -4.89 -21.02
CA SER A 321 23.82 -4.61 -22.45
C SER A 321 23.25 -3.21 -22.73
N MET A 322 23.31 -2.79 -24.00
CA MET A 322 22.72 -1.53 -24.49
C MET A 322 21.19 -1.48 -24.38
N HIS A 323 20.53 -2.63 -24.23
CA HIS A 323 19.08 -2.77 -24.09
C HIS A 323 18.65 -3.02 -22.64
N SER A 324 19.59 -3.05 -21.70
CA SER A 324 19.27 -3.26 -20.29
C SER A 324 18.45 -2.08 -19.72
N PRO A 325 17.60 -2.33 -18.72
CA PRO A 325 16.86 -1.26 -18.05
C PRO A 325 17.76 -0.16 -17.49
N GLY A 326 18.90 -0.52 -16.88
CA GLY A 326 19.89 0.44 -16.38
C GLY A 326 20.45 1.34 -17.48
N MET A 327 20.67 0.82 -18.69
CA MET A 327 21.09 1.65 -19.83
C MET A 327 19.98 2.60 -20.30
N SER A 328 18.72 2.15 -20.28
CA SER A 328 17.57 3.02 -20.55
C SER A 328 17.46 4.14 -19.52
N ALA A 329 17.71 3.86 -18.24
CA ALA A 329 17.79 4.87 -17.19
C ALA A 329 18.96 5.85 -17.42
N MET A 330 20.13 5.35 -17.87
CA MET A 330 21.26 6.21 -18.24
C MET A 330 20.88 7.19 -19.35
N ARG A 331 20.17 6.73 -20.40
CA ARG A 331 19.69 7.61 -21.49
C ARG A 331 18.75 8.70 -20.96
N ARG A 332 17.86 8.36 -20.02
CA ARG A 332 16.92 9.31 -19.42
C ARG A 332 17.61 10.46 -18.70
N ILE A 333 18.77 10.25 -18.08
CA ILE A 333 19.52 11.32 -17.40
C ILE A 333 19.93 12.43 -18.39
N PHE A 334 20.25 12.06 -19.64
CA PHE A 334 20.60 13.00 -20.72
C PHE A 334 19.39 13.63 -21.43
N ALA A 335 18.19 13.48 -20.86
CA ALA A 335 16.95 14.05 -21.36
C ALA A 335 16.21 14.81 -20.26
N SER A 336 15.52 15.87 -20.64
CA SER A 336 14.58 16.61 -19.78
C SER A 336 13.18 16.48 -20.32
N ARG A 337 12.20 16.25 -19.44
CA ARG A 337 10.78 16.29 -19.79
C ARG A 337 10.22 17.66 -19.43
N CYS A 338 9.74 18.39 -20.42
CA CYS A 338 9.04 19.65 -20.25
C CYS A 338 7.54 19.39 -20.39
N GLU A 339 6.76 19.65 -19.34
CA GLU A 339 5.32 19.44 -19.40
C GLU A 339 4.65 20.48 -20.31
N LEU A 340 3.83 19.99 -21.25
CA LEU A 340 3.05 20.82 -22.17
C LEU A 340 1.55 20.89 -21.78
N GLY A 341 1.16 20.21 -20.69
CA GLY A 341 -0.22 20.07 -20.23
C GLY A 341 -0.91 18.77 -20.72
N GLN A 342 -2.04 18.40 -20.10
CA GLN A 342 -2.86 17.22 -20.46
C GLN A 342 -2.07 15.91 -20.64
N SER A 343 -1.13 15.62 -19.73
CA SER A 343 -0.26 14.43 -19.78
C SER A 343 0.66 14.36 -21.01
N MET A 344 0.79 15.45 -21.77
CA MET A 344 1.77 15.58 -22.84
C MET A 344 3.04 16.24 -22.29
N TYR A 345 4.17 15.73 -22.76
CA TYR A 345 5.49 16.27 -22.43
C TYR A 345 6.34 16.31 -23.69
N GLU A 346 7.15 17.35 -23.79
CA GLU A 346 8.25 17.40 -24.75
C GLU A 346 9.49 16.80 -24.10
N VAL A 347 10.20 15.94 -24.82
CA VAL A 347 11.48 15.39 -24.38
C VAL A 347 12.58 16.19 -25.06
N LEU A 348 13.26 17.04 -24.30
CA LEU A 348 14.37 17.83 -24.79
C LEU A 348 15.70 17.18 -24.40
N PRO A 349 16.75 17.33 -25.23
CA PRO A 349 18.09 16.91 -24.87
C PRO A 349 18.60 17.74 -23.68
N ALA A 350 19.23 17.12 -22.68
CA ALA A 350 19.78 17.81 -21.52
C ALA A 350 21.27 17.51 -21.31
N ALA A 351 22.07 18.51 -20.95
CA ALA A 351 23.49 18.30 -20.67
C ALA A 351 23.71 17.63 -19.30
N CYS A 352 24.59 16.64 -19.28
CA CYS A 352 25.11 16.03 -18.06
C CYS A 352 26.61 15.82 -18.25
N ASN A 353 27.36 16.93 -18.26
CA ASN A 353 28.76 16.97 -18.71
C ASN A 353 29.69 16.09 -17.87
N ASP A 354 29.51 16.05 -16.55
CA ASP A 354 30.36 15.25 -15.68
C ASP A 354 30.12 13.74 -15.86
N LEU A 355 28.85 13.32 -15.99
CA LEU A 355 28.51 11.95 -16.36
C LEU A 355 29.07 11.57 -17.74
N ARG A 356 28.95 12.47 -18.73
CA ARG A 356 29.50 12.25 -20.08
C ARG A 356 31.03 12.12 -20.05
N ARG A 357 31.73 12.94 -19.27
CA ARG A 357 33.18 12.84 -19.05
C ARG A 357 33.56 11.52 -18.40
N ALA A 358 32.83 11.12 -17.35
CA ALA A 358 33.09 9.87 -16.65
C ALA A 358 32.83 8.61 -17.52
N LEU A 359 31.83 8.66 -18.40
CA LEU A 359 31.63 7.64 -19.45
C LEU A 359 32.77 7.65 -20.46
N TYR A 360 33.27 8.82 -20.84
CA TYR A 360 34.40 8.95 -21.77
C TYR A 360 35.69 8.36 -21.21
N GLU A 361 35.99 8.55 -19.91
CA GLU A 361 37.13 7.88 -19.27
C GLU A 361 37.00 6.36 -19.30
N ARG A 362 35.82 5.82 -19.00
CA ARG A 362 35.55 4.36 -19.08
C ARG A 362 35.65 3.83 -20.50
N ALA A 363 35.22 4.61 -21.49
CA ALA A 363 35.30 4.27 -22.90
C ALA A 363 36.75 4.10 -23.40
N LYS A 364 37.76 4.61 -22.68
CA LYS A 364 39.19 4.36 -22.98
C LYS A 364 39.67 3.00 -22.48
N LEU A 365 38.95 2.36 -21.56
CA LEU A 365 39.32 1.09 -20.95
C LEU A 365 38.85 -0.10 -21.81
N ASP A 366 39.53 -1.23 -21.65
CA ASP A 366 39.12 -2.50 -22.24
C ASP A 366 38.04 -3.20 -21.38
N GLY A 367 37.41 -4.24 -21.94
CA GLY A 367 36.36 -5.00 -21.26
C GLY A 367 34.94 -4.51 -21.53
N SER A 368 33.97 -5.22 -20.95
CA SER A 368 32.53 -5.00 -21.20
C SER A 368 32.06 -3.58 -20.80
N PRO A 369 32.39 -3.03 -19.62
CA PRO A 369 32.00 -1.66 -19.25
C PRO A 369 32.53 -0.61 -20.23
N GLY A 370 33.79 -0.76 -20.68
CA GLY A 370 34.39 0.12 -21.67
C GLY A 370 33.66 0.04 -23.02
N GLN A 371 33.39 -1.17 -23.53
CA GLN A 371 32.63 -1.36 -24.77
C GLN A 371 31.23 -0.76 -24.72
N LEU A 372 30.52 -0.92 -23.60
CA LEU A 372 29.20 -0.33 -23.40
C LEU A 372 29.25 1.19 -23.32
N ALA A 373 30.23 1.76 -22.62
CA ALA A 373 30.44 3.21 -22.57
C ALA A 373 30.72 3.79 -23.97
N ARG A 374 31.54 3.12 -24.79
CA ARG A 374 31.81 3.51 -26.19
C ARG A 374 30.52 3.56 -27.02
N ARG A 375 29.75 2.46 -26.98
CA ARG A 375 28.47 2.35 -27.70
C ARG A 375 27.46 3.40 -27.23
N PHE A 376 27.35 3.61 -25.92
CA PHE A 376 26.45 4.61 -25.36
C PHE A 376 26.83 6.04 -25.79
N LEU A 377 28.11 6.40 -25.74
CA LEU A 377 28.56 7.73 -26.19
C LEU A 377 28.35 7.92 -27.70
N ALA A 378 28.49 6.86 -28.50
CA ALA A 378 28.21 6.91 -29.93
C ALA A 378 26.71 7.12 -30.21
N ASP A 379 25.84 6.37 -29.51
CA ASP A 379 24.39 6.54 -29.56
C ASP A 379 23.96 7.95 -29.12
N LEU A 380 24.54 8.46 -28.01
CA LEU A 380 24.27 9.79 -27.51
C LEU A 380 24.65 10.86 -28.54
N GLU A 381 25.84 10.75 -29.14
CA GLU A 381 26.29 11.68 -30.18
C GLU A 381 25.39 11.65 -31.42
N ALA A 382 24.96 10.47 -31.86
CA ALA A 382 24.01 10.34 -32.95
C ALA A 382 22.71 11.10 -32.62
N GLY A 383 22.17 10.90 -31.41
CA GLY A 383 21.02 11.63 -30.90
C GLY A 383 21.22 13.15 -30.87
N ARG A 384 22.41 13.64 -30.47
CA ARG A 384 22.72 15.08 -30.48
C ARG A 384 22.79 15.68 -31.89
N ARG A 385 23.19 14.89 -32.90
CA ARG A 385 23.22 15.36 -34.30
C ARG A 385 21.82 15.48 -34.90
N GLU A 386 20.93 14.57 -34.52
CA GLU A 386 19.56 14.52 -35.05
C GLU A 386 18.62 15.46 -34.29
N GLY A 387 18.65 15.43 -32.95
CA GLY A 387 17.72 16.15 -32.08
C GLY A 387 18.27 17.46 -31.49
N GLY A 388 19.49 17.85 -31.84
CA GLY A 388 20.16 19.03 -31.30
C GLY A 388 21.02 18.75 -30.05
N ARG A 389 22.05 19.58 -29.89
CA ARG A 389 22.98 19.54 -28.77
C ARG A 389 22.62 20.67 -27.80
N PRO A 390 22.53 20.42 -26.48
CA PRO A 390 22.38 21.48 -25.50
C PRO A 390 23.55 22.47 -25.60
N ASP A 391 23.30 23.77 -25.48
CA ASP A 391 24.31 24.82 -25.71
C ASP A 391 25.50 24.70 -24.74
N GLU A 392 25.23 24.25 -23.52
CA GLU A 392 26.19 24.04 -22.45
C GLU A 392 26.99 22.73 -22.57
N GLU A 393 26.69 21.87 -23.55
CA GLU A 393 27.35 20.59 -23.73
C GLU A 393 28.48 20.66 -24.78
N PRO A 394 29.77 20.68 -24.40
CA PRO A 394 30.87 20.78 -25.35
C PRO A 394 30.92 19.57 -26.29
N ARG A 395 31.40 19.77 -27.52
CA ARG A 395 31.51 18.66 -28.50
C ARG A 395 32.42 17.55 -28.02
N HIS A 396 33.58 17.91 -27.46
CA HIS A 396 34.51 16.97 -26.86
C HIS A 396 34.14 16.73 -25.38
N PRO A 397 33.93 15.47 -24.92
CA PRO A 397 33.58 15.18 -23.52
C PRO A 397 34.62 15.68 -22.50
N ASP A 398 35.90 15.61 -22.84
CA ASP A 398 37.00 16.20 -22.06
C ASP A 398 37.98 16.99 -22.93
N ALA A 399 37.78 18.30 -23.07
CA ALA A 399 38.64 19.15 -23.91
C ALA A 399 40.13 19.13 -23.51
N SER A 400 40.47 18.68 -22.30
CA SER A 400 41.85 18.62 -21.82
C SER A 400 42.63 17.38 -22.28
N ASP A 401 41.95 16.33 -22.77
CA ASP A 401 42.54 15.04 -23.16
C ASP A 401 43.41 15.14 -24.43
N ASN A 402 43.32 16.24 -25.19
CA ASN A 402 44.10 16.52 -26.42
C ASN A 402 44.12 15.40 -27.48
N ARG A 403 43.19 14.45 -27.38
CA ARG A 403 43.03 13.32 -28.28
C ARG A 403 41.78 13.52 -29.12
N GLU A 404 41.70 12.84 -30.26
CA GLU A 404 40.45 12.78 -31.00
C GLU A 404 39.43 11.95 -30.21
N TRP A 405 38.47 12.60 -29.55
CA TRP A 405 37.42 11.91 -28.78
C TRP A 405 36.62 10.89 -29.59
N THR A 406 36.52 11.09 -30.92
CA THR A 406 35.87 10.14 -31.83
C THR A 406 36.55 8.78 -31.85
N ARG A 407 37.85 8.69 -31.52
CA ARG A 407 38.56 7.42 -31.39
C ARG A 407 38.03 6.57 -30.24
N ALA A 408 37.52 7.19 -29.18
CA ALA A 408 36.84 6.47 -28.11
C ALA A 408 35.48 5.92 -28.56
N LEU A 409 34.89 6.39 -29.66
CA LEU A 409 33.60 5.88 -30.15
C LEU A 409 33.73 4.66 -31.07
N VAL A 410 34.95 4.38 -31.56
CA VAL A 410 35.17 3.26 -32.49
C VAL A 410 35.23 1.97 -31.67
N THR A 411 34.29 1.06 -31.91
CA THR A 411 34.38 -0.32 -31.41
C THR A 411 35.63 -0.98 -32.02
N ARG A 412 36.60 -1.32 -31.17
CA ARG A 412 37.69 -2.24 -31.51
C ARG A 412 37.17 -3.66 -31.63
#